data_AF-A0A0F9LP78-F1
#
_entry.id   AF-A0A0F9LP78-F1
#
_cell.length_a   1.000
_cell.length_b   1.000
_cell.length_c   1.000
_cell.angle_alpha   90.00
_cell.angle_beta   90.00
_cell.angle_gamma   90.00
#
_symmetry.space_group_name_H-M   'P 1'
#
loop_
_entity.id
_entity.type
_entity.pdbx_description
1 polymer ?
#
loop_
_entity_poly.entity_id
_entity_poly.type
_entity_poly.pdbx_seq_one_letter_code
_entity_poly.pdbx_strand_id
1 'polypeptide(L)'
;MATNKGGRKRLGNRKRKHRITLRFNPSELQKVKAILESYNLDFGKRGTVGPFLRRLILNGETVKEKRIPDGISNLRYQLNRIGTNINQLVKVANYKNMRSPNASLEREINKANGLMNELVRALNTKS
;
A
#
# COMPACT_ATOMS: atom_id res chain seq x y z
N MET A 1 -18.09 -44.09 -33.40
CA MET A 1 -18.20 -43.38 -32.10
C MET A 1 -16.81 -43.04 -31.61
N ALA A 2 -16.43 -41.75 -31.57
CA ALA A 2 -15.07 -41.33 -31.22
C ALA A 2 -14.91 -41.20 -29.70
N THR A 3 -14.06 -42.05 -29.13
CA THR A 3 -13.71 -42.08 -27.71
C THR A 3 -12.80 -40.88 -27.38
N ASN A 4 -13.33 -39.91 -26.63
CA ASN A 4 -12.57 -38.74 -26.18
C ASN A 4 -11.53 -39.16 -25.12
N LYS A 5 -10.29 -39.40 -25.58
CA LYS A 5 -9.12 -39.63 -24.72
C LYS A 5 -8.76 -38.36 -23.95
N GLY A 6 -9.29 -38.22 -22.73
CA GLY A 6 -8.66 -37.58 -21.56
C GLY A 6 -7.93 -36.23 -21.73
N GLY A 7 -8.23 -35.43 -22.74
CA GLY A 7 -7.53 -34.18 -23.01
C GLY A 7 -7.95 -33.06 -22.05
N ARG A 8 -6.99 -32.24 -21.62
CA ARG A 8 -7.25 -31.05 -20.80
C ARG A 8 -8.22 -30.10 -21.53
N LYS A 9 -9.36 -29.80 -20.89
CA LYS A 9 -10.43 -28.95 -21.43
C LYS A 9 -9.87 -27.65 -22.02
N ARG A 10 -10.12 -27.41 -23.32
CA ARG A 10 -9.75 -26.17 -24.00
C ARG A 10 -10.67 -25.05 -23.50
N LEU A 11 -10.16 -24.18 -22.62
CA LEU A 11 -10.92 -23.10 -21.99
C LEU A 11 -11.14 -21.86 -22.89
N GLY A 12 -10.63 -21.86 -24.14
CA GLY A 12 -10.84 -20.77 -25.11
C GLY A 12 -10.54 -19.37 -24.55
N ASN A 13 -11.35 -18.38 -24.94
CA ASN A 13 -11.28 -17.00 -24.42
C ASN A 13 -11.65 -16.87 -22.93
N ARG A 14 -12.13 -17.95 -22.28
CA ARG A 14 -12.37 -17.99 -20.82
C ARG A 14 -11.10 -18.28 -20.02
N LYS A 15 -9.97 -18.53 -20.70
CA LYS A 15 -8.67 -18.71 -20.03
C LYS A 15 -8.25 -17.40 -19.40
N ARG A 16 -8.03 -17.44 -18.08
CA ARG A 16 -7.54 -16.31 -17.28
C ARG A 16 -6.06 -16.05 -17.66
N LYS A 17 -5.81 -15.00 -18.45
CA LYS A 17 -4.46 -14.66 -18.96
C LYS A 17 -3.72 -13.62 -18.11
N HIS A 18 -4.46 -12.69 -17.50
CA HIS A 18 -3.87 -11.58 -16.72
C HIS A 18 -3.69 -11.98 -15.25
N ARG A 19 -2.53 -11.62 -14.68
CA ARG A 19 -2.16 -11.90 -13.29
C ARG A 19 -1.90 -10.60 -12.54
N ILE A 20 -2.48 -10.49 -11.34
CA ILE A 20 -2.23 -9.42 -10.38
C ILE A 20 -1.60 -10.07 -9.14
N THR A 21 -0.53 -9.47 -8.63
CA THR A 21 0.14 -9.90 -7.40
C THR A 21 -0.17 -8.90 -6.30
N LEU A 22 -0.71 -9.37 -5.18
CA LEU A 22 -0.94 -8.57 -3.98
C LEU A 22 0.08 -8.97 -2.91
N ARG A 23 0.67 -7.98 -2.24
CA ARG A 23 1.57 -8.19 -1.11
C ARG A 23 0.85 -7.68 0.14
N PHE A 24 0.90 -8.48 1.20
CA PHE A 24 0.32 -8.16 2.50
C PHE A 24 1.42 -8.08 3.54
N ASN A 25 1.31 -7.13 4.46
CA ASN A 25 2.10 -7.17 5.69
C ASN A 25 1.51 -8.22 6.67
N PRO A 26 2.21 -8.56 7.77
CA PRO A 26 1.75 -9.59 8.70
C PRO A 26 0.36 -9.32 9.29
N SER A 27 0.04 -8.07 9.61
CA SER A 27 -1.25 -7.69 10.19
C SER A 27 -2.40 -7.79 9.18
N GLU A 28 -2.16 -7.40 7.93
CA GLU A 28 -3.11 -7.52 6.83
C GLU A 28 -3.37 -8.99 6.50
N LEU A 29 -2.32 -9.81 6.53
CA LEU A 29 -2.45 -11.24 6.29
C LEU A 29 -3.33 -11.92 7.35
N GLN A 30 -3.19 -11.54 8.63
CA GLN A 30 -4.06 -12.04 9.70
C GLN A 30 -5.53 -11.69 9.45
N LYS A 31 -5.82 -10.46 9.01
CA LYS A 31 -7.19 -10.06 8.64
C LYS A 31 -7.75 -10.92 7.50
N VAL A 32 -6.93 -11.19 6.48
CA VAL A 32 -7.34 -12.07 5.36
C VAL A 32 -7.63 -13.49 5.85
N LYS A 33 -6.83 -14.02 6.77
CA LYS A 33 -7.08 -15.35 7.37
C LYS A 33 -8.39 -15.38 8.16
N ALA A 34 -8.63 -14.40 9.01
CA ALA A 34 -9.87 -14.29 9.79
C ALA A 34 -11.12 -14.21 8.89
N ILE A 35 -11.02 -13.49 7.77
CA ILE A 35 -12.09 -13.45 6.77
C ILE A 35 -12.29 -14.84 6.16
N LEU A 36 -11.23 -15.53 5.74
CA LEU A 36 -11.37 -16.87 5.15
C LEU A 36 -11.96 -17.88 6.14
N GLU A 37 -11.54 -17.83 7.40
CA GLU A 37 -12.07 -18.66 8.48
C GLU A 37 -13.57 -18.43 8.70
N SER A 38 -14.06 -17.18 8.62
CA SER A 38 -15.50 -16.90 8.74
C SER A 38 -16.35 -17.51 7.61
N TYR A 39 -15.74 -17.78 6.45
CA TYR A 39 -16.35 -18.53 5.34
C TYR A 39 -16.04 -20.03 5.39
N ASN A 40 -15.44 -20.54 6.49
CA ASN A 40 -14.97 -21.93 6.63
C ASN A 40 -13.98 -22.36 5.53
N LEU A 41 -13.16 -21.42 5.04
CA LEU A 41 -12.18 -21.65 3.99
C LEU A 41 -10.77 -21.76 4.57
N ASP A 42 -10.07 -22.84 4.21
CA ASP A 42 -8.69 -23.08 4.64
C ASP A 42 -7.69 -22.29 3.79
N PHE A 43 -6.93 -21.42 4.44
CA PHE A 43 -5.86 -20.63 3.83
C PHE A 43 -4.73 -21.48 3.22
N GLY A 44 -4.43 -22.65 3.81
CA GLY A 44 -3.35 -23.54 3.39
C GLY A 44 -3.66 -24.34 2.11
N LYS A 45 -4.94 -24.45 1.73
CA LYS A 45 -5.34 -25.19 0.54
C LYS A 45 -5.04 -24.42 -0.75
N ARG A 46 -4.32 -25.09 -1.65
CA ARG A 46 -3.98 -24.55 -2.97
C ARG A 46 -5.27 -24.28 -3.76
N GLY A 47 -5.47 -23.02 -4.14
CA GLY A 47 -6.65 -22.61 -4.92
C GLY A 47 -7.82 -22.12 -4.07
N THR A 48 -7.64 -21.86 -2.77
CA THR A 48 -8.67 -21.24 -1.93
C THR A 48 -8.58 -19.71 -1.98
N VAL A 49 -7.44 -19.15 -1.58
CA VAL A 49 -7.25 -17.70 -1.38
C VAL A 49 -7.44 -16.91 -2.67
N GLY A 50 -6.80 -17.35 -3.77
CA GLY A 50 -6.85 -16.63 -5.05
C GLY A 50 -8.27 -16.52 -5.65
N PRO A 51 -9.01 -17.65 -5.79
CA PRO A 51 -10.40 -17.62 -6.23
C PRO A 51 -11.33 -16.86 -5.28
N PHE A 52 -11.12 -16.97 -3.97
CA PHE A 52 -11.89 -16.24 -2.97
C PHE A 52 -11.71 -14.72 -3.13
N LEU A 53 -10.47 -14.22 -3.10
CA LEU A 53 -10.16 -12.80 -3.26
C LEU A 53 -10.68 -12.26 -4.60
N ARG A 54 -10.55 -13.05 -5.67
CA ARG A 54 -11.10 -12.68 -6.97
C ARG A 54 -12.62 -12.52 -6.92
N ARG A 55 -13.33 -13.47 -6.32
CA ARG A 55 -14.80 -13.41 -6.19
C ARG A 55 -15.22 -12.23 -5.32
N LEU A 56 -14.49 -11.97 -4.23
CA LEU A 56 -14.72 -10.82 -3.35
C LEU A 56 -14.56 -9.49 -4.11
N ILE A 57 -13.52 -9.35 -4.92
CA ILE A 57 -13.28 -8.14 -5.72
C ILE A 57 -14.34 -7.96 -6.83
N LEU A 58 -14.75 -9.05 -7.48
CA LEU A 58 -15.72 -8.99 -8.60
C LEU A 58 -17.17 -8.84 -8.13
N ASN A 59 -17.51 -9.40 -6.97
CA ASN A 59 -18.87 -9.40 -6.43
C ASN A 59 -19.09 -8.31 -5.37
N GLY A 60 -18.03 -7.67 -4.90
CA GLY A 60 -18.16 -6.56 -3.96
C GLY A 60 -18.85 -5.40 -4.66
N GLU A 61 -20.09 -5.10 -4.25
CA GLU A 61 -20.66 -3.78 -4.49
C GLU A 61 -19.72 -2.78 -3.82
N THR A 62 -19.01 -2.02 -4.65
CA THR A 62 -18.11 -1.00 -4.14
C THR A 62 -18.97 0.10 -3.54
N VAL A 63 -19.21 0.01 -2.23
CA VAL A 63 -19.76 1.12 -1.47
C VAL A 63 -18.80 2.28 -1.68
N LYS A 64 -19.24 3.28 -2.46
CA LYS A 64 -18.46 4.46 -2.84
C LYS A 64 -18.05 5.33 -1.63
N GLU A 65 -18.41 4.94 -0.41
CA GLU A 65 -18.20 5.68 0.84
C GLU A 65 -16.73 5.84 1.24
N LYS A 66 -15.80 5.04 0.68
CA LYS A 66 -14.36 5.14 1.00
C LYS A 66 -13.45 5.44 -0.18
N ARG A 67 -13.96 6.06 -1.25
CA ARG A 67 -13.06 6.85 -2.10
C ARG A 67 -12.75 8.12 -1.32
N ILE A 68 -11.60 8.14 -0.65
CA ILE A 68 -10.96 9.41 -0.29
C ILE A 68 -10.97 10.23 -1.59
N PRO A 69 -11.64 11.40 -1.63
CA PRO A 69 -11.79 12.19 -2.85
C PRO A 69 -10.44 12.27 -3.57
N ASP A 70 -10.41 12.05 -4.88
CA ASP A 70 -9.15 11.90 -5.63
C ASP A 70 -8.17 13.08 -5.37
N GLY A 71 -8.69 14.27 -5.06
CA GLY A 71 -7.93 15.43 -4.59
C GLY A 71 -7.17 15.22 -3.27
N ILE A 72 -7.79 14.60 -2.26
CA ILE A 72 -7.17 14.30 -0.95
C ILE A 72 -6.18 13.13 -1.08
N SER A 73 -6.47 12.16 -1.96
CA SER A 73 -5.57 11.03 -2.25
C SER A 73 -4.27 11.49 -2.91
N ASN A 74 -4.36 12.40 -3.90
CA ASN A 74 -3.18 13.01 -4.52
C ASN A 74 -2.40 13.88 -3.51
N LEU A 75 -3.11 14.69 -2.71
CA LEU A 75 -2.47 15.51 -1.67
C LEU A 75 -1.68 14.64 -0.67
N ARG A 76 -2.27 13.54 -0.18
CA ARG A 76 -1.60 12.60 0.71
C ARG A 76 -0.38 11.95 0.06
N TYR A 77 -0.47 11.60 -1.23
CA TYR A 77 0.66 11.08 -1.99
C TYR A 77 1.81 12.10 -2.08
N GLN A 78 1.51 13.36 -2.40
CA GLN A 78 2.52 14.43 -2.44
C GLN A 78 3.14 14.68 -1.06
N LEU A 79 2.34 14.70 0.01
CA LEU A 79 2.84 14.84 1.39
C LEU A 79 3.78 13.69 1.79
N ASN A 80 3.45 12.45 1.45
CA ASN A 80 4.32 11.30 1.70
C ASN A 80 5.64 11.40 0.93
N ARG A 81 5.60 11.91 -0.30
CA ARG A 81 6.80 12.12 -1.12
C ARG A 81 7.69 13.23 -0.53
N ILE A 82 7.09 14.32 -0.06
CA ILE A 82 7.80 15.41 0.66
C ILE A 82 8.46 14.85 1.92
N GLY A 83 7.72 14.11 2.75
CA GLY A 83 8.26 13.50 3.96
C GLY A 83 9.42 12.52 3.68
N THR A 84 9.33 11.76 2.59
CA THR A 84 10.41 10.85 2.16
C THR A 84 11.68 11.62 1.78
N ASN A 85 11.54 12.70 1.01
CA ASN A 85 12.67 13.53 0.61
C ASN A 85 13.32 14.22 1.81
N ILE A 86 12.52 14.71 2.77
CA ILE A 86 13.03 15.29 4.03
C ILE A 86 13.83 14.25 4.80
N ASN A 87 13.30 13.03 4.96
CA ASN A 87 14.01 11.95 5.66
C ASN A 87 15.34 11.61 4.98
N GLN A 88 15.39 11.63 3.65
CA GLN A 88 16.64 11.44 2.90
C GLN A 88 17.64 12.58 3.14
N LEU A 89 17.19 13.83 3.11
CA LEU A 89 18.03 14.99 3.39
C LEU A 89 18.60 14.96 4.81
N VAL A 90 17.77 14.62 5.81
CA VAL A 90 18.21 14.48 7.21
C VAL A 90 19.23 13.36 7.35
N LYS A 91 19.03 12.21 6.69
CA LYS A 91 20.01 11.11 6.70
C LYS A 91 21.34 11.53 6.08
N VAL A 92 21.31 12.25 4.95
CA VAL A 92 22.52 12.76 4.29
C VAL A 92 23.22 13.81 5.15
N ALA A 93 22.47 14.72 5.76
CA ALA A 93 22.97 15.74 6.67
C ALA A 93 23.63 15.10 7.90
N ASN A 94 22.97 14.15 8.57
CA ASN A 94 23.53 13.43 9.70
C ASN A 94 24.80 12.66 9.31
N TYR A 95 24.79 11.95 8.18
CA TYR A 95 25.96 11.24 7.69
C TYR A 95 27.15 12.19 7.41
N LYS A 96 26.89 13.38 6.84
CA LYS A 96 27.93 14.39 6.60
C LYS A 96 28.42 15.03 7.89
N ASN A 97 27.54 15.33 8.84
CA ASN A 97 27.91 15.91 10.14
C ASN A 97 28.75 14.93 10.99
N MET A 98 28.44 13.63 10.95
CA MET A 98 29.26 12.59 11.57
C MET A 98 30.67 12.49 10.95
N ARG A 99 30.81 12.85 9.67
CA ARG A 99 32.09 12.76 8.93
C ARG A 99 32.92 14.06 9.03
N SER A 100 32.27 15.20 9.22
CA SER A 100 32.89 16.50 9.50
C SER A 100 31.85 17.39 10.22
N PRO A 101 32.00 17.63 11.53
CA PRO A 101 31.02 18.39 12.29
C PRO A 101 31.02 19.85 11.84
N ASN A 102 29.93 20.29 11.22
CA ASN A 102 29.83 21.61 10.61
C ASN A 102 28.78 22.43 11.37
N ALA A 103 29.22 23.41 12.18
CA ALA A 103 28.37 24.24 13.03
C ALA A 103 27.29 25.03 12.25
N SER A 104 27.46 25.20 10.94
CA SER A 104 26.46 25.78 10.03
C SER A 104 25.24 24.88 9.84
N LEU A 105 25.43 23.56 9.80
CA LEU A 105 24.37 22.59 9.50
C LEU A 105 23.36 22.49 10.64
N GLU A 106 23.83 22.59 11.88
CA GLU A 106 22.97 22.59 13.07
C GLU A 106 22.02 23.80 13.10
N ARG A 107 22.51 24.98 12.66
CA ARG A 107 21.68 26.17 12.50
C ARG A 107 20.60 25.99 11.42
N GLU A 108 20.95 25.37 10.29
CA GLU A 108 20.00 25.09 9.21
C GLU A 108 18.92 24.07 9.62
N ILE A 109 19.30 23.01 10.34
CA ILE A 109 18.35 22.02 10.88
C ILE A 109 17.38 22.67 11.87
N ASN A 110 17.88 23.51 12.77
CA ASN A 110 17.02 24.23 13.72
C ASN A 110 16.04 25.18 13.03
N LYS A 111 16.48 25.86 11.96
CA LYS A 111 15.60 26.71 11.15
C LYS A 111 14.53 25.90 10.40
N ALA A 112 14.90 24.75 9.83
CA ALA A 112 13.96 23.85 9.16
C ALA A 112 12.91 23.29 10.13
N ASN A 113 13.33 22.89 11.35
CA ASN A 113 12.42 22.44 12.41
C ASN A 113 11.44 23.54 12.84
N GLY A 114 11.91 24.80 12.92
CA GLY A 114 11.05 25.95 13.20
C GLY A 114 9.94 26.12 12.15
N LEU A 115 10.31 26.10 10.87
CA LEU A 115 9.35 26.21 9.76
C LEU A 115 8.35 25.04 9.74
N MET A 116 8.80 23.83 10.08
CA MET A 116 7.91 22.66 10.13
C MET A 116 6.90 22.76 11.27
N ASN A 117 7.31 23.30 12.43
CA ASN A 117 6.41 23.58 13.55
C ASN A 117 5.38 24.67 13.22
N GLU A 118 5.78 25.73 12.50
CA GLU A 118 4.85 26.75 12.02
C GLU A 118 3.82 26.18 11.06
N LEU A 119 4.25 25.31 10.13
CA LEU A 119 3.33 24.60 9.22
C LEU A 119 2.32 23.73 9.99
N VAL A 120 2.77 22.97 10.99
CA VAL A 120 1.86 22.16 11.83
C VAL A 120 0.86 23.04 12.58
N ARG A 121 1.28 24.19 13.11
CA ARG A 121 0.37 25.15 13.78
C ARG A 121 -0.64 25.76 12.80
N ALA A 122 -0.21 26.13 11.60
CA ALA A 122 -1.09 26.67 10.56
C ALA A 122 -2.14 25.65 10.08
N LEU A 123 -1.79 24.36 10.08
CA LEU A 123 -2.74 23.29 9.73
C LEU A 123 -3.73 23.00 10.88
N ASN A 124 -3.30 23.12 12.14
CA ASN A 124 -4.16 22.87 13.30
C ASN A 124 -5.11 24.03 13.65
N THR A 125 -4.85 25.24 13.19
CA THR A 125 -5.69 26.44 13.44
C THR A 125 -6.86 26.61 12.47
N LYS A 126 -6.94 25.77 11.43
CA LYS A 126 -8.06 25.73 10.47
C LYS A 126 -9.07 24.59 10.74
N SER A 127 -9.00 23.93 11.90
CA SER A 127 -10.00 22.95 12.36
C SER A 127 -11.01 23.60 13.30
#